data_AF-A0A1Z2XVB0-F1
#
_entry.id   AF-A0A1Z2XVB0-F1
#
_cell.length_a   1.000
_cell.length_b   1.000
_cell.length_c   1.000
_cell.angle_alpha   90.00
_cell.angle_beta   90.00
_cell.angle_gamma   90.00
#
_symmetry.space_group_name_H-M   'P 1'
#
loop_
_entity.id
_entity.type
_entity.pdbx_description
1 polymer ?
#
loop_
_entity_poly.entity_id
_entity_poly.type
_entity_poly.pdbx_seq_one_letter_code
_entity_poly.pdbx_strand_id
1 'polypeptide(L)'
;MMKLLLGGSPCTHWSIAQSRHRETRPEGQGWELFRNYLIAKERYCPDFFLYENNKSMAPAIREQITAELGVEPIFINSALVSAQSRQRLYWTNIPGVEQPEDRGLVLRDILESGLPLREKGYTLKANYANSNAANALDSKHFPATMAAEPIRVGAIESSTGSEGQGHRVYSADGKSKTLCGNGGGAGAKTGLYTVPTGMAWRGHANADNPSSFEARPDQKANAVIVGHQSRLVIETADGRSFPAYEVKNGRIAIKGREYPIRLADGFYIIRKLTVLECMRLQTVPEDYIFPVSNSQAYKMLGNGWTVEVIAHILL
;
A
#
# COMPACT_ATOMS: atom_id res chain seq x y z
N MET A 1 33.90 -5.54 -19.70
CA MET A 1 33.00 -5.76 -18.54
C MET A 1 32.19 -4.49 -18.38
N MET A 2 30.86 -4.59 -18.37
CA MET A 2 29.98 -3.42 -18.20
C MET A 2 29.87 -3.08 -16.71
N LYS A 3 29.98 -1.80 -16.36
CA LYS A 3 29.88 -1.28 -14.99
C LYS A 3 28.57 -0.53 -14.81
N LEU A 4 27.79 -0.96 -13.82
CA LEU A 4 26.52 -0.34 -13.46
C LEU A 4 26.59 0.22 -12.04
N LEU A 5 26.17 1.45 -11.86
CA LEU A 5 25.98 2.06 -10.53
C LEU A 5 24.49 2.29 -10.26
N LEU A 6 23.97 1.69 -9.20
CA LEU A 6 22.61 1.90 -8.74
C LEU A 6 22.64 2.60 -7.38
N GLY A 7 21.75 3.57 -7.17
CA GLY A 7 21.67 4.25 -5.88
C GLY A 7 20.41 5.06 -5.68
N GLY A 8 20.15 5.40 -4.42
CA GLY A 8 19.08 6.31 -4.04
C GLY A 8 19.38 6.80 -2.63
N SER A 9 19.58 8.11 -2.48
CA SER A 9 19.87 8.66 -1.16
C SER A 9 18.59 8.65 -0.29
N PRO A 10 18.71 8.56 1.04
CA PRO A 10 17.56 8.61 1.94
C PRO A 10 16.68 9.86 1.72
N CYS A 11 15.41 9.64 1.37
CA CYS A 11 14.44 10.70 1.12
C CYS A 11 13.90 11.41 2.38
N THR A 12 14.32 10.98 3.57
CA THR A 12 13.78 11.42 4.88
C THR A 12 13.80 12.93 5.07
N HIS A 13 14.80 13.62 4.51
CA HIS A 13 14.96 15.07 4.63
C HIS A 13 14.20 15.85 3.55
N TRP A 14 13.88 15.22 2.42
CA TRP A 14 13.34 15.89 1.22
C TRP A 14 11.85 15.65 1.00
N SER A 15 11.32 14.52 1.49
CA SER A 15 9.93 14.17 1.31
C SER A 15 9.00 15.19 1.96
N ILE A 16 7.88 15.50 1.30
CA ILE A 16 6.81 16.34 1.88
C ILE A 16 6.17 15.70 3.12
N ALA A 17 6.36 14.40 3.33
CA ALA A 17 5.92 13.73 4.55
C ALA A 17 6.73 14.14 5.80
N GLN A 18 7.91 14.76 5.62
CA GLN A 18 8.68 15.32 6.71
C GLN A 18 8.02 16.62 7.20
N SER A 19 7.50 16.58 8.42
CA SER A 19 6.81 17.72 9.04
C SER A 19 7.73 18.64 9.85
N ARG A 20 8.93 18.17 10.22
CA ARG A 20 9.91 18.94 11.02
C ARG A 20 11.21 19.06 10.25
N HIS A 21 11.70 20.29 10.08
CA HIS A 21 12.99 20.60 9.46
C HIS A 21 13.20 19.94 8.09
N ARG A 22 12.18 20.01 7.21
CA ARG A 22 12.31 19.56 5.82
C ARG A 22 13.32 20.42 5.07
N GLU A 23 14.29 19.80 4.44
CA GLU A 23 15.24 20.45 3.54
C GLU A 23 14.54 20.77 2.21
N THR A 24 14.69 22.01 1.74
CA THR A 24 14.09 22.49 0.49
C THR A 24 15.12 23.05 -0.49
N ARG A 25 16.38 23.11 -0.07
CA ARG A 25 17.53 23.58 -0.85
C ARG A 25 18.57 22.44 -0.93
N PRO A 26 19.47 22.46 -1.92
CA PRO A 26 20.53 21.45 -2.09
C PRO A 26 21.66 21.65 -1.06
N GLU A 27 21.30 21.60 0.22
CA GLU A 27 22.17 21.77 1.38
C GLU A 27 21.69 20.85 2.51
N GLY A 28 22.54 20.64 3.52
CA GLY A 28 22.22 19.78 4.66
C GLY A 28 22.49 18.29 4.43
N GLN A 29 21.96 17.47 5.34
CA GLN A 29 22.32 16.06 5.45
C GLN A 29 21.79 15.23 4.27
N GLY A 30 20.59 15.55 3.75
CA GLY A 30 20.08 14.88 2.56
C GLY A 30 20.97 15.11 1.35
N TRP A 31 21.50 16.33 1.20
CA TRP A 31 22.43 16.67 0.13
C TRP A 31 23.79 16.00 0.27
N GLU A 32 24.34 15.96 1.49
CA GLU A 32 25.58 15.22 1.77
C GLU A 32 25.47 13.73 1.42
N LEU A 33 24.32 13.11 1.71
CA LEU A 33 24.07 11.72 1.34
C LEU A 33 23.97 11.51 -0.17
N PHE A 34 23.44 12.48 -0.92
CA PHE A 34 23.48 12.45 -2.39
C PHE A 34 24.89 12.64 -2.93
N ARG A 35 25.72 13.50 -2.33
CA ARG A 35 27.13 13.67 -2.73
C ARG A 35 27.92 12.36 -2.66
N ASN A 36 27.61 11.46 -1.72
CA ASN A 36 28.23 10.13 -1.69
C ASN A 36 27.96 9.31 -2.97
N TYR A 37 26.77 9.47 -3.57
CA TYR A 37 26.47 8.86 -4.87
C TYR A 37 27.32 9.47 -5.99
N LEU A 38 27.49 10.79 -6.01
CA LEU A 38 28.36 11.48 -6.97
C LEU A 38 29.82 11.02 -6.84
N ILE A 39 30.33 10.91 -5.60
CA ILE A 39 31.68 10.39 -5.32
C ILE A 39 31.83 8.96 -5.87
N ALA A 40 30.83 8.10 -5.68
CA ALA A 40 30.87 6.75 -6.23
C ALA A 40 30.86 6.76 -7.77
N LYS A 41 30.02 7.62 -8.38
CA LYS A 41 29.95 7.78 -9.84
C LYS A 41 31.28 8.25 -10.42
N GLU A 42 31.93 9.23 -9.80
CA GLU A 42 33.23 9.75 -10.22
C GLU A 42 34.36 8.73 -10.01
N ARG A 43 34.39 8.07 -8.85
CA ARG A 43 35.46 7.11 -8.51
C ARG A 43 35.44 5.87 -9.40
N TYR A 44 34.26 5.33 -9.68
CA TYR A 44 34.12 4.05 -10.38
C TYR A 44 33.84 4.21 -11.89
N CYS A 45 33.55 5.43 -12.35
CA CYS A 45 33.26 5.77 -13.75
C CYS A 45 32.36 4.71 -14.43
N PRO A 46 31.13 4.48 -13.93
CA PRO A 46 30.28 3.42 -14.46
C PRO A 46 29.84 3.75 -15.90
N ASP A 47 29.61 2.73 -16.72
CA ASP A 47 29.09 2.90 -18.08
C ASP A 47 27.62 3.35 -18.04
N PHE A 48 26.86 2.75 -17.11
CA PHE A 48 25.47 3.09 -16.84
C PHE A 48 25.25 3.41 -15.36
N PHE A 49 24.34 4.34 -15.09
CA PHE A 49 23.95 4.68 -13.74
C PHE A 49 22.44 4.84 -13.60
N LEU A 50 21.92 4.59 -12.40
CA LEU A 50 20.54 4.85 -12.03
C LEU A 50 20.51 5.44 -10.62
N TYR A 51 19.89 6.62 -10.52
CA TYR A 51 19.63 7.27 -9.25
C TYR A 51 18.11 7.43 -9.04
N GLU A 52 17.58 6.90 -7.93
CA GLU A 52 16.16 7.02 -7.55
C GLU A 52 15.98 7.97 -6.37
N ASN A 53 14.96 8.82 -6.44
CA ASN A 53 14.44 9.47 -5.24
C ASN A 53 12.95 9.84 -5.35
N ASN A 54 12.37 10.25 -4.22
CA ASN A 54 10.96 10.60 -4.09
C ASN A 54 10.54 11.79 -4.97
N LYS A 55 9.37 11.68 -5.62
CA LYS A 55 8.82 12.76 -6.48
C LYS A 55 8.47 14.04 -5.72
N SER A 56 8.27 13.97 -4.40
CA SER A 56 7.82 15.10 -3.57
C SER A 56 8.94 16.02 -3.08
N MET A 57 10.18 15.83 -3.51
CA MET A 57 11.28 16.71 -3.16
C MET A 57 11.04 18.14 -3.68
N ALA A 58 11.71 19.12 -3.07
CA ALA A 58 11.58 20.52 -3.50
C ALA A 58 12.16 20.70 -4.92
N PRO A 59 11.57 21.60 -5.75
CA PRO A 59 12.06 21.87 -7.11
C PRO A 59 13.56 22.20 -7.18
N ALA A 60 14.05 23.05 -6.29
CA ALA A 60 15.46 23.43 -6.25
C ALA A 60 16.42 22.24 -6.05
N ILE A 61 16.04 21.26 -5.23
CA ILE A 61 16.83 20.03 -5.04
C ILE A 61 16.78 19.18 -6.31
N ARG A 62 15.59 19.02 -6.90
CA ARG A 62 15.40 18.25 -8.14
C ARG A 62 16.22 18.82 -9.29
N GLU A 63 16.15 20.14 -9.48
CA GLU A 63 16.90 20.88 -10.51
C GLU A 63 18.41 20.71 -10.32
N GLN A 64 18.91 20.81 -9.07
CA GLN A 64 20.32 20.58 -8.80
C GLN A 64 20.73 19.12 -9.06
N ILE A 65 19.93 18.12 -8.68
CA ILE A 65 20.23 16.70 -8.99
C ILE A 65 20.31 16.50 -10.51
N THR A 66 19.36 17.06 -11.27
CA THR A 66 19.37 17.02 -12.74
C THR A 66 20.65 17.66 -13.29
N ALA A 67 21.07 18.81 -12.78
CA ALA A 67 22.30 19.48 -13.22
C ALA A 67 23.56 18.64 -12.93
N GLU A 68 23.66 18.03 -11.74
CA GLU A 68 24.81 17.20 -11.34
C GLU A 68 24.89 15.87 -12.10
N LEU A 69 23.74 15.27 -12.43
CA LEU A 69 23.67 13.99 -13.15
C LEU A 69 23.67 14.16 -14.67
N GLY A 70 23.32 15.35 -15.18
CA GLY A 70 23.33 15.71 -16.61
C GLY A 70 22.23 15.04 -17.43
N VAL A 71 21.21 14.49 -16.80
CA VAL A 71 20.07 13.81 -17.44
C VAL A 71 18.77 14.21 -16.77
N GLU A 72 17.68 14.27 -17.53
CA GLU A 72 16.35 14.53 -16.96
C GLU A 72 15.79 13.29 -16.24
N PRO A 73 15.01 13.47 -15.17
CA PRO A 73 14.39 12.34 -14.49
C PRO A 73 13.19 11.80 -15.25
N ILE A 74 13.06 10.48 -15.22
CA ILE A 74 11.86 9.76 -15.64
C ILE A 74 10.96 9.60 -14.43
N PHE A 75 9.72 10.05 -14.54
CA PHE A 75 8.70 9.81 -13.52
C PHE A 75 8.07 8.45 -13.74
N ILE A 76 8.12 7.57 -12.74
CA ILE A 76 7.38 6.30 -12.76
C ILE A 76 6.60 6.17 -11.46
N ASN A 77 5.32 5.82 -11.59
CA ASN A 77 4.50 5.40 -10.47
C ASN A 77 4.48 3.87 -10.42
N SER A 78 4.92 3.28 -9.31
CA SER A 78 4.87 1.82 -9.12
C SER A 78 3.46 1.24 -9.22
N ALA A 79 2.43 2.08 -9.23
CA ALA A 79 1.06 1.66 -9.44
C ALA A 79 0.84 0.98 -10.81
N LEU A 80 1.72 1.21 -11.80
CA LEU A 80 1.65 0.49 -13.06
C LEU A 80 1.98 -1.01 -12.89
N VAL A 81 2.96 -1.34 -12.06
CA VAL A 81 3.47 -2.72 -11.93
C VAL A 81 3.14 -3.39 -10.59
N SER A 82 2.50 -2.68 -9.68
CA SER A 82 2.21 -3.15 -8.33
C SER A 82 0.87 -2.62 -7.80
N ALA A 83 0.40 -3.20 -6.71
CA ALA A 83 -0.76 -2.71 -5.98
C ALA A 83 -0.47 -1.45 -5.14
N GLN A 84 0.63 -0.71 -5.39
CA GLN A 84 1.04 0.46 -4.62
C GLN A 84 1.08 1.74 -5.44
N SER A 85 0.52 2.83 -4.92
CA SER A 85 0.89 4.17 -5.41
C SER A 85 2.18 4.62 -4.75
N ARG A 86 3.28 4.60 -5.52
CA ARG A 86 4.64 5.00 -5.14
C ARG A 86 5.26 5.77 -6.29
N GLN A 87 5.15 7.10 -6.19
CA GLN A 87 5.65 8.06 -7.17
C GLN A 87 7.13 8.35 -6.95
N ARG A 88 7.97 8.04 -7.94
CA ARG A 88 9.44 8.24 -7.91
C ARG A 88 9.95 8.91 -9.17
N LEU A 89 11.11 9.52 -9.03
CA LEU A 89 11.90 10.09 -10.11
C LEU A 89 13.18 9.25 -10.26
N TYR A 90 13.53 8.94 -11.49
CA TYR A 90 14.66 8.10 -11.85
C TYR A 90 15.57 8.86 -12.82
N TRP A 91 16.80 9.15 -12.40
CA TRP A 91 17.82 9.75 -13.26
C TRP A 91 18.73 8.64 -13.77
N THR A 92 18.83 8.47 -15.09
CA THR A 92 19.64 7.42 -15.69
C THR A 92 20.11 7.80 -17.08
N ASN A 93 21.25 7.26 -17.48
CA ASN A 93 21.75 7.31 -18.85
C ASN A 93 21.49 6.00 -19.63
N ILE A 94 20.70 5.07 -19.07
CA ILE A 94 20.26 3.88 -19.78
C ILE A 94 19.31 4.32 -20.91
N PRO A 95 19.58 3.95 -22.17
CA PRO A 95 18.77 4.39 -23.31
C PRO A 95 17.43 3.66 -23.36
N GLY A 96 16.41 4.29 -23.95
CA GLY A 96 15.15 3.64 -24.29
C GLY A 96 14.21 3.33 -23.12
N VAL A 97 14.44 3.91 -21.94
CA VAL A 97 13.57 3.68 -20.78
C VAL A 97 12.21 4.36 -21.00
N GLU A 98 11.19 3.55 -21.24
CA GLU A 98 9.79 3.96 -21.40
C GLU A 98 8.97 3.71 -20.12
N GLN A 99 7.69 4.09 -20.12
CA GLN A 99 6.79 3.72 -19.03
C GLN A 99 6.51 2.22 -19.04
N PRO A 100 6.46 1.55 -17.88
CA PRO A 100 5.99 0.17 -17.82
C PRO A 100 4.50 0.08 -18.14
N GLU A 101 4.09 -1.06 -18.70
CA GLU A 101 2.67 -1.35 -18.92
C GLU A 101 1.92 -1.47 -17.59
N ASP A 102 0.67 -0.99 -17.56
CA ASP A 102 -0.20 -1.14 -16.39
C ASP A 102 -0.69 -2.60 -16.27
N ARG A 103 -0.26 -3.28 -15.21
CA ARG A 103 -0.67 -4.64 -14.83
C ARG A 103 -2.05 -4.68 -14.18
N GLY A 104 -2.67 -3.53 -13.88
CA GLY A 104 -4.04 -3.45 -13.35
C GLY A 104 -4.22 -3.95 -11.92
N LEU A 105 -3.12 -4.14 -11.17
CA LEU A 105 -3.13 -4.80 -9.85
C LEU A 105 -3.73 -3.91 -8.75
N VAL A 106 -4.64 -4.40 -7.94
CA VAL A 106 -5.18 -3.71 -6.75
C VAL A 106 -4.79 -4.45 -5.47
N LEU A 107 -5.02 -3.84 -4.30
CA LEU A 107 -4.52 -4.41 -3.04
C LEU A 107 -5.06 -5.83 -2.79
N ARG A 108 -6.32 -6.11 -3.13
CA ARG A 108 -6.90 -7.46 -3.01
C ARG A 108 -6.07 -8.55 -3.71
N ASP A 109 -5.35 -8.22 -4.79
CA ASP A 109 -4.60 -9.18 -5.61
C ASP A 109 -3.33 -9.66 -4.91
N ILE A 110 -2.88 -8.95 -3.87
CA ILE A 110 -1.63 -9.25 -3.17
C ILE A 110 -1.82 -9.80 -1.75
N LEU A 111 -3.06 -9.93 -1.26
CA LEU A 111 -3.34 -10.39 0.11
C LEU A 111 -3.00 -11.88 0.30
N GLU A 112 -2.43 -12.27 1.44
CA GLU A 112 -2.07 -13.67 1.79
C GLU A 112 -3.31 -14.55 1.95
N SER A 113 -4.20 -14.10 2.84
CA SER A 113 -5.48 -14.71 3.08
C SER A 113 -6.43 -14.16 2.03
N GLY A 114 -6.64 -14.97 1.00
CA GLY A 114 -7.68 -14.66 0.06
C GLY A 114 -9.00 -14.41 0.79
N LEU A 115 -9.51 -13.20 0.67
CA LEU A 115 -10.94 -13.04 0.45
C LEU A 115 -11.16 -12.40 -0.94
N PRO A 116 -10.65 -12.98 -2.04
CA PRO A 116 -11.41 -12.94 -3.26
C PRO A 116 -12.61 -13.82 -2.98
N LEU A 117 -13.73 -13.19 -2.62
CA LEU A 117 -15.02 -13.71 -3.07
C LEU A 117 -14.81 -13.93 -4.58
N ARG A 118 -14.67 -15.20 -5.01
CA ARG A 118 -14.82 -15.60 -6.43
C ARG A 118 -15.86 -14.68 -7.04
N GLU A 119 -15.55 -13.97 -8.13
CA GLU A 119 -16.30 -13.09 -9.08
C GLU A 119 -17.84 -12.86 -8.95
N LYS A 120 -18.47 -13.26 -7.85
CA LYS A 120 -19.88 -13.39 -7.52
C LYS A 120 -20.18 -12.73 -6.17
N GLY A 121 -19.26 -11.89 -5.67
CA GLY A 121 -19.49 -10.92 -4.61
C GLY A 121 -19.74 -9.50 -5.13
N TYR A 122 -20.03 -9.31 -6.43
CA TYR A 122 -20.44 -8.03 -7.01
C TYR A 122 -21.88 -7.61 -6.64
N THR A 123 -22.38 -8.01 -5.47
CA THR A 123 -23.60 -7.41 -4.93
C THR A 123 -23.26 -6.08 -4.29
N LEU A 124 -23.30 -5.04 -5.14
CA LEU A 124 -23.50 -3.62 -4.80
C LEU A 124 -22.27 -2.84 -4.29
N LYS A 125 -21.32 -2.61 -5.20
CA LYS A 125 -20.90 -1.28 -5.67
C LYS A 125 -20.81 -0.14 -4.62
N ALA A 126 -19.58 0.22 -4.24
CA ALA A 126 -19.29 1.57 -3.75
C ALA A 126 -19.45 2.58 -4.91
N ASN A 127 -20.50 3.40 -4.83
CA ASN A 127 -20.84 4.53 -5.72
C ASN A 127 -21.32 4.22 -7.15
N TYR A 128 -22.53 3.65 -7.26
CA TYR A 128 -23.34 3.72 -8.48
C TYR A 128 -24.59 4.59 -8.31
N ALA A 129 -24.49 5.67 -7.53
CA ALA A 129 -25.53 6.70 -7.60
C ALA A 129 -25.48 7.46 -8.94
N ASN A 130 -24.30 7.60 -9.58
CA ASN A 130 -24.12 8.48 -10.74
C ASN A 130 -23.31 7.90 -11.92
N SER A 131 -22.99 6.60 -11.96
CA SER A 131 -22.20 6.01 -13.06
C SER A 131 -23.05 5.05 -13.88
N ASN A 132 -23.49 5.50 -15.07
CA ASN A 132 -24.25 4.67 -16.00
C ASN A 132 -23.40 3.49 -16.51
N ALA A 133 -24.03 2.32 -16.63
CA ALA A 133 -23.40 1.06 -17.05
C ALA A 133 -22.66 1.13 -18.40
N ALA A 134 -23.00 2.10 -19.26
CA ALA A 134 -22.30 2.38 -20.51
C ALA A 134 -20.82 2.77 -20.31
N ASN A 135 -20.47 3.45 -19.22
CA ASN A 135 -19.08 3.87 -18.95
C ASN A 135 -18.18 2.72 -18.46
N ALA A 136 -18.77 1.64 -17.94
CA ALA A 136 -18.03 0.52 -17.35
C ALA A 136 -17.59 -0.55 -18.36
N LEU A 137 -18.23 -0.59 -19.55
CA LEU A 137 -17.96 -1.59 -20.58
C LEU A 137 -17.11 -1.06 -21.74
N ASP A 138 -16.99 0.26 -21.92
CA ASP A 138 -16.35 0.86 -23.11
C ASP A 138 -15.10 1.71 -22.82
N SER A 139 -14.58 1.71 -21.60
CA SER A 139 -13.34 2.45 -21.30
C SER A 139 -12.20 1.50 -20.93
N LYS A 140 -11.50 0.99 -21.96
CA LYS A 140 -10.06 0.66 -21.88
C LYS A 140 -9.20 1.91 -21.58
N HIS A 141 -9.69 2.83 -20.76
CA HIS A 141 -9.17 4.17 -20.56
C HIS A 141 -9.46 4.58 -19.12
N PHE A 142 -8.52 4.30 -18.23
CA PHE A 142 -8.33 5.21 -17.09
C PHE A 142 -7.75 6.50 -17.69
N PRO A 143 -8.41 7.67 -17.59
CA PRO A 143 -7.87 8.89 -18.15
C PRO A 143 -6.62 9.31 -17.36
N ALA A 144 -5.45 9.22 -18.01
CA ALA A 144 -4.12 9.75 -17.68
C ALA A 144 -3.88 10.20 -16.21
N THR A 145 -3.07 9.55 -15.36
CA THR A 145 -2.04 8.51 -15.48
C THR A 145 -2.65 7.15 -15.13
N MET A 146 -2.54 6.17 -16.04
CA MET A 146 -3.30 4.91 -16.00
C MET A 146 -2.90 3.97 -14.85
N ALA A 147 -3.25 4.30 -13.62
CA ALA A 147 -3.17 3.37 -12.51
C ALA A 147 -4.19 3.74 -11.43
N ALA A 148 -4.85 2.74 -10.83
CA ALA A 148 -5.79 2.97 -9.73
C ALA A 148 -5.14 3.75 -8.56
N GLU A 149 -5.93 4.42 -7.71
CA GLU A 149 -5.44 5.19 -6.56
C GLU A 149 -5.82 4.56 -5.21
N PRO A 150 -5.16 4.96 -4.10
CA PRO A 150 -5.60 4.55 -2.77
C PRO A 150 -6.97 5.12 -2.39
N ILE A 151 -7.92 4.23 -2.06
CA ILE A 151 -9.28 4.62 -1.69
C ILE A 151 -9.35 4.73 -0.16
N ARG A 152 -9.31 5.96 0.38
CA ARG A 152 -9.50 6.18 1.82
C ARG A 152 -10.98 6.00 2.17
N VAL A 153 -11.28 5.10 3.11
CA VAL A 153 -12.64 4.82 3.56
C VAL A 153 -12.95 5.40 4.94
N GLY A 154 -11.92 5.74 5.73
CA GLY A 154 -12.10 6.34 7.05
C GLY A 154 -10.80 6.62 7.79
N ALA A 155 -10.92 6.85 9.10
CA ALA A 155 -9.80 6.92 10.04
C ALA A 155 -10.24 6.39 11.41
N ILE A 156 -9.31 5.79 12.15
CA ILE A 156 -9.51 5.30 13.51
C ILE A 156 -8.64 6.14 14.44
N GLU A 157 -9.25 6.83 15.40
CA GLU A 157 -8.57 7.73 16.32
C GLU A 157 -7.33 7.11 16.99
N SER A 158 -6.28 7.91 17.13
CA SER A 158 -5.17 7.60 18.03
C SER A 158 -5.61 7.84 19.47
N SER A 159 -4.97 7.18 20.45
CA SER A 159 -5.10 7.53 21.87
C SER A 159 -4.69 8.97 22.20
N THR A 160 -4.11 9.69 21.23
CA THR A 160 -3.62 11.07 21.32
C THR A 160 -4.45 12.07 20.48
N GLY A 161 -5.56 11.66 19.86
CA GLY A 161 -6.43 12.53 19.05
C GLY A 161 -5.84 12.97 17.70
N SER A 162 -4.75 12.35 17.24
CA SER A 162 -4.06 12.73 16.00
C SER A 162 -4.57 11.93 14.79
N GLU A 163 -5.00 12.62 13.72
CA GLU A 163 -5.32 12.04 12.40
C GLU A 163 -4.08 11.71 11.55
N GLY A 164 -3.01 11.26 12.20
CA GLY A 164 -1.76 10.91 11.53
C GLY A 164 -1.95 9.84 10.45
N GLN A 165 -0.99 9.78 9.52
CA GLN A 165 -0.98 8.82 8.40
C GLN A 165 -1.15 7.34 8.80
N GLY A 166 -0.83 6.97 10.05
CA GLY A 166 -0.98 5.62 10.60
C GLY A 166 -2.38 5.26 11.09
N HIS A 167 -3.31 6.22 11.07
CA HIS A 167 -4.70 6.08 11.54
C HIS A 167 -5.71 6.00 10.39
N ARG A 168 -5.27 6.23 9.16
CA ARG A 168 -6.12 6.21 7.96
C ARG A 168 -6.41 4.77 7.55
N VAL A 169 -7.67 4.52 7.20
CA VAL A 169 -8.15 3.22 6.74
C VAL A 169 -8.47 3.30 5.25
N TYR A 170 -8.00 2.32 4.49
CA TYR A 170 -8.13 2.25 3.04
C TYR A 170 -8.88 0.98 2.59
N SER A 171 -9.61 1.05 1.48
CA SER A 171 -10.23 -0.12 0.86
C SER A 171 -9.19 -1.00 0.18
N ALA A 172 -9.39 -2.32 0.23
CA ALA A 172 -8.65 -3.29 -0.57
C ALA A 172 -8.98 -3.23 -2.08
N ASP A 173 -10.04 -2.49 -2.44
CA ASP A 173 -10.45 -2.29 -3.83
C ASP A 173 -9.58 -1.27 -4.59
N GLY A 174 -8.79 -0.47 -3.87
CA GLY A 174 -7.87 0.52 -4.44
C GLY A 174 -6.41 0.08 -4.35
N LYS A 175 -5.48 1.01 -4.59
CA LYS A 175 -4.05 0.79 -4.32
C LYS A 175 -3.71 0.99 -2.84
N SER A 176 -2.64 0.35 -2.40
CA SER A 176 -1.93 0.71 -1.18
C SER A 176 -1.31 2.10 -1.30
N LYS A 177 -1.18 2.79 -0.17
CA LYS A 177 -0.24 3.92 -0.04
C LYS A 177 1.22 3.45 -0.13
N THR A 178 2.14 4.39 -0.35
CA THR A 178 3.58 4.14 -0.20
C THR A 178 3.89 3.68 1.23
N LEU A 179 4.70 2.62 1.37
CA LEU A 179 5.18 2.12 2.66
C LEU A 179 6.09 3.17 3.33
N CYS A 180 6.06 3.23 4.66
CA CYS A 180 6.92 4.12 5.44
C CYS A 180 7.84 3.30 6.37
N GLY A 181 9.16 3.31 6.12
CA GLY A 181 10.11 2.54 6.92
C GLY A 181 10.18 2.93 8.41
N ASN A 182 9.93 4.22 8.71
CA ASN A 182 10.06 4.80 10.07
C ASN A 182 8.72 5.23 10.70
N GLY A 183 7.56 4.78 10.19
CA GLY A 183 6.26 5.20 10.73
C GLY A 183 5.96 4.65 12.14
N GLY A 184 5.43 5.50 13.03
CA GLY A 184 4.94 5.14 14.38
C GLY A 184 3.40 5.15 14.50
N GLY A 185 2.82 4.16 15.19
CA GLY A 185 1.36 3.95 15.32
C GLY A 185 0.85 2.65 14.67
N ALA A 186 -0.43 2.29 14.91
CA ALA A 186 -0.99 0.97 14.58
C ALA A 186 -0.93 0.60 13.08
N GLY A 187 -1.11 1.59 12.18
CA GLY A 187 -0.99 1.41 10.72
C GLY A 187 0.17 2.19 10.11
N ALA A 188 1.17 2.58 10.88
CA ALA A 188 2.07 3.65 10.43
C ALA A 188 3.06 3.27 9.33
N LYS A 189 3.44 1.98 9.26
CA LYS A 189 4.35 1.49 8.21
C LYS A 189 3.62 1.13 6.91
N THR A 190 2.42 0.57 7.01
CA THR A 190 1.70 0.01 5.85
C THR A 190 0.44 0.78 5.49
N GLY A 191 -0.18 1.49 6.42
CA GLY A 191 -1.61 1.82 6.41
C GLY A 191 -2.46 0.75 7.09
N LEU A 192 -3.71 1.10 7.39
CA LEU A 192 -4.74 0.13 7.77
C LEU A 192 -5.64 -0.14 6.57
N TYR A 193 -6.03 -1.38 6.39
CA TYR A 193 -6.84 -1.81 5.24
C TYR A 193 -8.05 -2.59 5.68
N THR A 194 -9.18 -2.31 5.05
CA THR A 194 -10.41 -3.07 5.23
C THR A 194 -10.42 -4.24 4.27
N VAL A 195 -10.56 -5.44 4.81
CA VAL A 195 -10.70 -6.69 4.07
C VAL A 195 -12.13 -7.18 4.29
N PRO A 196 -12.99 -7.20 3.25
CA PRO A 196 -14.35 -7.75 3.36
C PRO A 196 -14.30 -9.20 3.81
N THR A 197 -15.23 -9.61 4.67
CA THR A 197 -15.30 -10.99 5.16
C THR A 197 -16.70 -11.56 5.11
N GLY A 198 -16.82 -12.76 4.53
CA GLY A 198 -18.06 -13.54 4.57
C GLY A 198 -18.23 -14.15 5.96
N MET A 199 -19.29 -13.75 6.67
CA MET A 199 -19.62 -14.31 7.99
C MET A 199 -20.94 -15.06 7.92
N ALA A 200 -21.01 -16.24 8.55
CA ALA A 200 -22.23 -17.01 8.68
C ALA A 200 -22.50 -17.34 10.15
N TRP A 201 -23.77 -17.22 10.57
CA TRP A 201 -24.22 -17.60 11.91
C TRP A 201 -24.33 -19.13 12.02
N ARG A 202 -23.74 -19.75 13.05
CA ARG A 202 -24.09 -21.11 13.47
C ARG A 202 -25.18 -21.06 14.54
N GLY A 203 -26.42 -21.27 14.12
CA GLY A 203 -27.55 -21.46 15.03
C GLY A 203 -27.64 -22.91 15.47
N HIS A 204 -26.95 -23.28 16.56
CA HIS A 204 -27.32 -24.34 17.49
C HIS A 204 -26.28 -24.32 18.64
N ALA A 205 -26.58 -23.52 19.67
CA ALA A 205 -25.77 -23.47 20.89
C ALA A 205 -26.15 -24.63 21.81
N ASN A 206 -25.16 -25.43 22.23
CA ASN A 206 -25.29 -26.38 23.34
C ASN A 206 -24.25 -26.01 24.42
N ALA A 207 -24.37 -26.59 25.61
CA ALA A 207 -23.52 -26.26 26.77
C ALA A 207 -22.02 -26.36 26.49
N ASP A 208 -21.61 -27.24 25.57
CA ASP A 208 -20.21 -27.46 25.21
C ASP A 208 -19.73 -26.64 23.99
N ASN A 209 -20.64 -25.95 23.28
CA ASN A 209 -20.30 -25.15 22.11
C ASN A 209 -21.23 -23.92 21.99
N PRO A 210 -20.81 -22.73 22.47
CA PRO A 210 -21.63 -21.54 22.45
C PRO A 210 -21.84 -21.00 21.03
N SER A 211 -23.00 -20.37 20.80
CA SER A 211 -23.30 -19.69 19.53
C SER A 211 -22.20 -18.68 19.19
N SER A 212 -21.58 -18.86 18.03
CA SER A 212 -20.51 -18.01 17.52
C SER A 212 -20.73 -17.71 16.03
N PHE A 213 -20.17 -16.59 15.60
CA PHE A 213 -20.04 -16.32 14.17
C PHE A 213 -18.79 -17.02 13.66
N GLU A 214 -18.92 -17.76 12.57
CA GLU A 214 -17.79 -18.43 11.93
C GLU A 214 -17.63 -17.96 10.49
N ALA A 215 -16.39 -17.76 10.07
CA ALA A 215 -16.05 -17.61 8.66
C ALA A 215 -16.16 -18.99 8.00
N ARG A 216 -17.15 -19.19 7.11
CA ARG A 216 -17.31 -20.49 6.44
C ARG A 216 -16.53 -20.56 5.13
N PRO A 217 -15.95 -21.72 4.79
CA PRO A 217 -15.32 -21.97 3.49
C PRO A 217 -16.30 -21.83 2.31
N ASP A 218 -17.59 -22.05 2.54
CA ASP A 218 -18.66 -22.01 1.53
C ASP A 218 -19.31 -20.63 1.36
N GLN A 219 -18.93 -19.65 2.20
CA GLN A 219 -19.32 -18.23 2.12
C GLN A 219 -20.84 -17.96 2.05
N LYS A 220 -21.69 -18.88 2.54
CA LYS A 220 -23.15 -18.67 2.60
C LYS A 220 -23.57 -18.00 3.91
N ALA A 221 -24.22 -16.84 3.83
CA ALA A 221 -24.90 -16.24 4.98
C ALA A 221 -26.23 -16.95 5.23
N ASN A 222 -26.48 -17.40 6.47
CA ASN A 222 -27.83 -17.67 6.93
C ASN A 222 -28.43 -16.38 7.53
N ALA A 223 -29.75 -16.27 7.41
CA ALA A 223 -30.53 -15.07 7.69
C ALA A 223 -30.28 -14.43 9.07
N VAL A 224 -30.45 -13.10 9.05
CA VAL A 224 -30.36 -12.08 10.11
C VAL A 224 -30.93 -12.50 11.47
N ILE A 225 -30.18 -12.22 12.56
CA ILE A 225 -30.76 -12.05 13.91
C ILE A 225 -30.12 -10.83 14.60
N VAL A 226 -30.96 -10.09 15.32
CA VAL A 226 -30.63 -8.92 16.14
C VAL A 226 -30.22 -9.37 17.54
N GLY A 227 -29.04 -8.93 17.99
CA GLY A 227 -28.69 -8.88 19.42
C GLY A 227 -27.82 -10.03 19.95
N HIS A 228 -26.49 -9.86 19.87
CA HIS A 228 -25.59 -10.15 21.00
C HIS A 228 -24.19 -9.57 20.71
N GLN A 229 -23.61 -8.81 21.65
CA GLN A 229 -22.24 -8.31 21.59
C GLN A 229 -21.24 -9.44 21.93
N SER A 230 -21.14 -10.44 21.06
CA SER A 230 -20.03 -11.40 21.10
C SER A 230 -18.92 -10.87 20.20
N ARG A 231 -17.70 -10.73 20.73
CA ARG A 231 -16.52 -10.23 20.00
C ARG A 231 -16.32 -11.08 18.74
N LEU A 232 -16.67 -10.52 17.59
CA LEU A 232 -16.53 -11.21 16.30
C LEU A 232 -15.06 -11.36 15.98
N VAL A 233 -14.63 -12.60 15.80
CA VAL A 233 -13.24 -12.96 15.56
C VAL A 233 -13.18 -13.90 14.37
N ILE A 234 -12.24 -13.64 13.47
CA ILE A 234 -11.94 -14.49 12.32
C ILE A 234 -10.57 -15.09 12.53
N GLU A 235 -10.51 -16.41 12.52
CA GLU A 235 -9.26 -17.15 12.52
C GLU A 235 -8.90 -17.54 11.07
N THR A 236 -7.69 -17.18 10.66
CA THR A 236 -7.13 -17.59 9.38
C THR A 236 -6.60 -19.02 9.48
N ALA A 237 -6.43 -19.68 8.33
CA ALA A 237 -5.96 -21.08 8.27
C ALA A 237 -4.60 -21.32 8.93
N ASP A 238 -3.79 -20.27 9.08
CA ASP A 238 -2.50 -20.28 9.76
C ASP A 238 -2.58 -19.82 11.24
N GLY A 239 -3.78 -19.82 11.82
CA GLY A 239 -4.02 -19.58 13.25
C GLY A 239 -3.97 -18.12 13.68
N ARG A 240 -3.89 -17.15 12.76
CA ARG A 240 -3.97 -15.72 13.13
C ARG A 240 -5.42 -15.34 13.38
N SER A 241 -5.65 -14.56 14.43
CA SER A 241 -6.98 -14.16 14.87
C SER A 241 -7.17 -12.65 14.68
N PHE A 242 -8.22 -12.25 13.97
CA PHE A 242 -8.53 -10.85 13.67
C PHE A 242 -9.92 -10.47 14.16
N PRO A 243 -10.10 -9.29 14.79
CA PRO A 243 -11.43 -8.78 15.07
C PRO A 243 -12.15 -8.44 13.76
N ALA A 244 -13.39 -8.89 13.64
CA ALA A 244 -14.29 -8.48 12.57
C ALA A 244 -15.20 -7.35 13.07
N TYR A 245 -15.50 -6.42 12.18
CA TYR A 245 -16.31 -5.25 12.47
C TYR A 245 -17.48 -5.19 11.50
N GLU A 246 -18.68 -4.97 12.03
CA GLU A 246 -19.87 -4.75 11.23
C GLU A 246 -19.94 -3.28 10.78
N VAL A 247 -20.20 -3.07 9.50
CA VAL A 247 -20.57 -1.79 8.91
C VAL A 247 -22.07 -1.82 8.69
N LYS A 248 -22.76 -0.79 9.19
CA LYS A 248 -24.20 -0.61 9.02
C LYS A 248 -24.52 0.86 8.79
N ASN A 249 -25.29 1.15 7.74
CA ASN A 249 -25.65 2.51 7.33
C ASN A 249 -24.44 3.46 7.27
N GLY A 250 -23.30 2.98 6.74
CA GLY A 250 -22.06 3.77 6.62
C GLY A 250 -21.37 4.11 7.95
N ARG A 251 -21.64 3.36 9.02
CA ARG A 251 -20.99 3.50 10.33
C ARG A 251 -20.37 2.18 10.77
N ILE A 252 -19.26 2.25 11.50
CA ILE A 252 -18.54 1.10 12.06
C ILE A 252 -18.24 1.31 13.55
N ALA A 253 -18.52 0.32 14.38
CA ALA A 253 -18.22 0.38 15.82
C ALA A 253 -16.89 -0.33 16.14
N ILE A 254 -15.92 0.43 16.65
CA ILE A 254 -14.59 -0.09 17.02
C ILE A 254 -14.33 0.25 18.49
N LYS A 255 -14.15 -0.77 19.33
CA LYS A 255 -13.89 -0.61 20.78
C LYS A 255 -14.94 0.29 21.48
N GLY A 256 -16.21 0.14 21.09
CA GLY A 256 -17.33 0.89 21.69
C GLY A 256 -17.50 2.33 21.19
N ARG A 257 -16.69 2.79 20.22
CA ARG A 257 -16.87 4.08 19.53
C ARG A 257 -17.33 3.88 18.10
N GLU A 258 -18.26 4.70 17.65
CA GLU A 258 -18.71 4.70 16.26
C GLU A 258 -17.89 5.65 15.39
N TYR A 259 -17.55 5.21 14.19
CA TYR A 259 -16.84 5.98 13.18
C TYR A 259 -17.63 6.01 11.88
N PRO A 260 -17.70 7.15 11.16
CA PRO A 260 -18.20 7.16 9.79
C PRO A 260 -17.22 6.41 8.87
N ILE A 261 -17.74 5.56 7.99
CA ILE A 261 -16.92 4.78 7.06
C ILE A 261 -17.60 4.67 5.69
N ARG A 262 -16.80 4.81 4.63
CA ARG A 262 -17.27 4.68 3.23
C ARG A 262 -17.14 3.24 2.75
N LEU A 263 -17.85 2.33 3.41
CA LEU A 263 -17.96 0.93 3.04
C LEU A 263 -19.44 0.56 2.91
N ALA A 264 -19.72 -0.47 2.11
CA ALA A 264 -21.05 -1.07 2.07
C ALA A 264 -21.34 -1.77 3.40
N ASP A 265 -22.62 -2.00 3.68
CA ASP A 265 -23.03 -2.75 4.85
C ASP A 265 -22.53 -4.19 4.75
N GLY A 266 -21.97 -4.71 5.84
CA GLY A 266 -21.31 -6.02 5.86
C GLY A 266 -20.24 -6.12 6.93
N PHE A 267 -19.48 -7.20 6.91
CA PHE A 267 -18.41 -7.45 7.89
C PHE A 267 -17.03 -7.24 7.27
N TYR A 268 -16.13 -6.65 8.04
CA TYR A 268 -14.77 -6.29 7.60
C TYR A 268 -13.72 -6.56 8.69
N ILE A 269 -12.55 -7.03 8.28
CA ILE A 269 -11.33 -7.01 9.09
C ILE A 269 -10.60 -5.69 8.82
N ILE A 270 -10.07 -5.05 9.86
CA ILE A 270 -9.17 -3.90 9.71
C ILE A 270 -7.79 -4.27 10.26
N ARG A 271 -6.79 -4.34 9.37
CA ARG A 271 -5.41 -4.70 9.77
C ARG A 271 -4.34 -4.00 8.94
N LYS A 272 -3.11 -4.06 9.44
CA LYS A 272 -1.90 -3.77 8.64
C LYS A 272 -1.65 -4.88 7.62
N LEU A 273 -0.90 -4.56 6.57
CA LEU A 273 -0.35 -5.57 5.68
C LEU A 273 0.70 -6.40 6.41
N THR A 274 0.81 -7.66 6.02
CA THR A 274 1.82 -8.58 6.53
C THR A 274 3.16 -8.34 5.81
N VAL A 275 4.23 -9.02 6.23
CA VAL A 275 5.54 -8.89 5.55
C VAL A 275 5.46 -9.43 4.14
N LEU A 276 4.85 -10.60 3.94
CA LEU A 276 4.68 -11.20 2.61
C LEU A 276 3.80 -10.34 1.69
N GLU A 277 2.73 -9.75 2.19
CA GLU A 277 1.93 -8.79 1.42
C GLU A 277 2.75 -7.53 1.08
N CYS A 278 3.61 -7.07 1.99
CA CYS A 278 4.52 -5.96 1.70
C CYS A 278 5.61 -6.33 0.68
N MET A 279 6.05 -7.59 0.65
CA MET A 279 6.96 -8.11 -0.38
C MET A 279 6.27 -8.08 -1.75
N ARG A 280 5.06 -8.65 -1.87
CA ARG A 280 4.24 -8.58 -3.07
C ARG A 280 3.99 -7.14 -3.52
N LEU A 281 3.76 -6.25 -2.57
CA LEU A 281 3.56 -4.82 -2.83
C LEU A 281 4.81 -4.13 -3.41
N GLN A 282 6.00 -4.49 -2.93
CA GLN A 282 7.29 -4.05 -3.49
C GLN A 282 7.76 -4.94 -4.66
N THR A 283 6.93 -5.90 -5.09
CA THR A 283 7.24 -6.90 -6.12
C THR A 283 8.50 -7.72 -5.84
N VAL A 284 8.85 -7.89 -4.56
CA VAL A 284 9.96 -8.73 -4.12
C VAL A 284 9.55 -10.21 -4.30
N PRO A 285 10.41 -11.07 -4.88
CA PRO A 285 10.16 -12.50 -5.00
C PRO A 285 9.78 -13.14 -3.65
N GLU A 286 8.77 -14.00 -3.63
CA GLU A 286 8.23 -14.58 -2.39
C GLU A 286 9.20 -15.56 -1.71
N ASP A 287 10.16 -16.10 -2.48
CA ASP A 287 11.26 -16.92 -1.99
C ASP A 287 12.42 -16.11 -1.39
N TYR A 288 12.39 -14.77 -1.50
CA TYR A 288 13.39 -13.92 -0.86
C TYR A 288 13.21 -13.88 0.65
N ILE A 289 14.21 -14.37 1.38
CA ILE A 289 14.17 -14.44 2.84
C ILE A 289 14.76 -13.16 3.44
N PHE A 290 14.01 -12.54 4.36
CA PHE A 290 14.54 -11.51 5.26
C PHE A 290 14.97 -12.18 6.58
N PRO A 291 16.28 -12.44 6.82
CA PRO A 291 16.77 -13.09 8.03
C PRO A 291 16.83 -12.10 9.22
N VAL A 292 15.75 -11.33 9.41
CA VAL A 292 15.63 -10.26 10.40
C VAL A 292 14.23 -10.27 11.00
N SER A 293 14.02 -9.53 12.10
CA SER A 293 12.68 -9.41 12.68
C SER A 293 11.69 -8.80 11.68
N ASN A 294 10.40 -9.14 11.80
CA ASN A 294 9.34 -8.53 10.99
C ASN A 294 9.39 -6.99 11.02
N SER A 295 9.72 -6.40 12.17
CA SER A 295 9.87 -4.95 12.33
C SER A 295 10.97 -4.35 11.44
N GLN A 296 12.11 -5.05 11.30
CA GLN A 296 13.21 -4.69 10.42
C GLN A 296 12.84 -4.95 8.95
N ALA A 297 12.19 -6.09 8.64
CA ALA A 297 11.72 -6.40 7.30
C ALA A 297 10.79 -5.30 6.75
N TYR A 298 9.81 -4.83 7.54
CA TYR A 298 8.97 -3.68 7.13
C TYR A 298 9.78 -2.41 6.86
N LYS A 299 10.86 -2.17 7.61
CA LYS A 299 11.71 -0.99 7.40
C LYS A 299 12.51 -1.12 6.11
N MET A 300 13.06 -2.30 5.83
CA MET A 300 13.77 -2.60 4.60
C MET A 300 12.85 -2.47 3.39
N LEU A 301 11.67 -3.10 3.44
CA LEU A 301 10.64 -3.00 2.38
C LEU A 301 10.14 -1.57 2.18
N GLY A 302 9.98 -0.79 3.26
CA GLY A 302 9.56 0.61 3.17
C GLY A 302 10.59 1.54 2.56
N ASN A 303 11.88 1.23 2.73
CA ASN A 303 12.99 2.00 2.17
C ASN A 303 13.43 1.50 0.79
N GLY A 304 13.10 0.26 0.46
CA GLY A 304 13.49 -0.40 -0.78
C GLY A 304 12.84 0.18 -2.03
N TRP A 305 13.25 -0.38 -3.17
CA TRP A 305 12.67 -0.11 -4.48
C TRP A 305 11.58 -1.13 -4.79
N THR A 306 10.64 -0.70 -5.65
CA THR A 306 9.73 -1.64 -6.31
C THR A 306 10.55 -2.41 -7.35
N VAL A 307 10.79 -3.69 -7.12
CA VAL A 307 11.70 -4.54 -7.92
C VAL A 307 11.35 -4.52 -9.40
N GLU A 308 10.07 -4.65 -9.76
CA GLU A 308 9.60 -4.67 -11.16
C GLU A 308 9.86 -3.34 -11.88
N VAL A 309 9.84 -2.20 -11.18
CA VAL A 309 10.21 -0.92 -11.80
C VAL A 309 11.70 -0.90 -12.12
N ILE A 310 12.54 -1.42 -11.22
CA ILE A 310 13.98 -1.49 -11.46
C ILE A 310 14.29 -2.50 -12.58
N ALA A 311 13.62 -3.65 -12.59
CA ALA A 311 13.75 -4.63 -13.67
C ALA A 311 13.36 -4.02 -15.03
N HIS A 312 12.23 -3.32 -15.11
CA HIS A 312 11.79 -2.62 -16.32
C HIS A 312 12.79 -1.58 -16.84
N ILE A 313 13.48 -0.86 -15.94
CA ILE A 313 14.50 0.12 -16.34
C ILE A 313 15.78 -0.55 -16.86
N LEU A 314 16.09 -1.75 -16.38
CA LEU A 314 17.35 -2.45 -16.67
C LEU A 314 17.25 -3.45 -17.84
N LEU A 315 16.05 -3.79 -18.29
CA LEU A 315 15.76 -4.75 -19.37
C LEU A 315 15.39 -4.03 -20.66
#